data_AF-A0A3M6GEG0-F1
#
_entry.id   AF-A0A3M6GEG0-F1
#
_cell.length_a   1.000
_cell.length_b   1.000
_cell.length_c   1.000
_cell.angle_alpha   90.00
_cell.angle_beta   90.00
_cell.angle_gamma   90.00
#
_symmetry.space_group_name_H-M   'P 1'
#
loop_
_entity.id
_entity.type
_entity.pdbx_description
1 polymer ?
#
loop_
_entity_poly.entity_id
_entity_poly.type
_entity_poly.pdbx_seq_one_letter_code
_entity_poly.pdbx_strand_id
1 'polypeptide(L)'
;MYVILPLLLACLTLLFTEAQRLLPTKQAMRVASGLAAPILALLVFLSGVVLLFSGATPEIDTRLENVGFMIPHRLIDASHFGASLVGVLCLLLAQGLRRRLSAAWMLTSILLLVGAVLSILKGFDWEEASMLLLTACLLLTFRRSFYRPSRLLELPFSPVYLIASICVVGASIWLLLFAYQDVPYSHQLWWQFTLDADAPRGLRSALGSAVLLVVVSLTWLLRTARPVIKLPDAADLDKAAEILKASKQPDGGLVLTGDKAILFHPAGNAFLMYSHRGRSLVALYDPIGPTQQRAELIWQFRDLCDVHHARPVFYQVRAENLPFYMDIGLTAIKLGEEARVDLRRFDIDAKGKEMKDLRYTWNRGGRDGLS
;
A
#
# COMPACT_ATOMS: atom_id res chain seq x y z
N MET A 1 7.56 -0.47 -27.81
CA MET A 1 8.33 0.71 -27.37
C MET A 1 7.50 1.97 -27.11
N TYR A 2 6.50 2.31 -27.93
CA TYR A 2 5.80 3.62 -27.87
C TYR A 2 5.03 3.92 -26.56
N VAL A 3 4.61 2.91 -25.79
CA VAL A 3 3.82 3.09 -24.56
C VAL A 3 4.67 2.97 -23.29
N ILE A 4 5.62 2.02 -23.26
CA ILE A 4 6.42 1.71 -22.07
C ILE A 4 7.51 2.78 -21.83
N LEU A 5 8.15 3.26 -22.90
CA LEU A 5 9.26 4.22 -22.78
C LEU A 5 8.79 5.59 -22.24
N PRO A 6 7.70 6.21 -22.75
CA PRO A 6 7.22 7.47 -22.20
C PRO A 6 6.70 7.32 -20.77
N LEU A 7 6.08 6.18 -20.45
CA LEU A 7 5.59 5.89 -19.10
C LEU A 7 6.74 5.74 -18.09
N LEU A 8 7.81 5.04 -18.46
CA LEU A 8 9.03 4.93 -17.66
C LEU A 8 9.68 6.31 -17.45
N LEU A 9 9.81 7.12 -18.51
CA LEU A 9 10.32 8.49 -18.41
C LEU A 9 9.46 9.36 -17.50
N ALA A 10 8.13 9.27 -17.61
CA ALA A 10 7.20 9.98 -16.73
C ALA A 10 7.36 9.55 -15.27
N CYS A 11 7.47 8.24 -15.00
CA CYS A 11 7.69 7.72 -13.66
C CYS A 11 9.04 8.20 -13.08
N LEU A 12 10.12 8.12 -13.88
CA LEU A 12 11.46 8.54 -13.47
C LEU A 12 11.53 10.04 -13.18
N THR A 13 10.94 10.87 -14.05
CA THR A 13 10.88 12.33 -13.85
C THR A 13 10.06 12.69 -12.60
N LEU A 14 8.90 12.07 -12.39
CA LEU A 14 8.10 12.29 -11.19
C LEU A 14 8.87 11.87 -9.92
N LEU A 15 9.47 10.67 -9.89
CA LEU A 15 10.28 10.22 -8.76
C LEU A 15 11.50 11.13 -8.54
N PHE A 16 12.14 11.61 -9.60
CA PHE A 16 13.26 12.54 -9.50
C PHE A 16 12.83 13.89 -8.90
N THR A 17 11.68 14.43 -9.32
CA THR A 17 11.15 15.66 -8.70
C THR A 17 10.76 15.46 -7.23
N GLU A 18 10.28 14.27 -6.87
CA GLU A 18 9.98 13.91 -5.47
C GLU A 18 11.29 13.76 -4.67
N ALA A 19 12.33 13.15 -5.24
CA ALA A 19 13.66 13.00 -4.64
C ALA A 19 14.37 14.34 -4.44
N GLN A 20 14.32 15.26 -5.42
CA GLN A 20 14.88 16.60 -5.29
C GLN A 20 14.18 17.43 -4.21
N ARG A 21 12.89 17.19 -3.97
CA ARG A 21 12.12 17.83 -2.89
C ARG A 21 12.39 17.24 -1.50
N LEU A 22 13.12 16.13 -1.42
CA LEU A 22 13.67 15.58 -0.19
C LEU A 22 15.03 16.21 0.19
N LEU A 23 15.63 17.03 -0.69
CA LEU A 23 16.76 17.89 -0.35
C LEU A 23 16.27 19.10 0.47
N PRO A 24 17.01 19.52 1.52
CA PRO A 24 16.46 20.26 2.64
C PRO A 24 16.36 21.76 2.35
N THR A 25 15.45 22.18 1.48
CA THR A 25 14.99 23.57 1.46
C THR A 25 13.75 23.72 2.34
N LYS A 26 13.95 24.48 3.42
CA LYS A 26 13.00 24.75 4.50
C LYS A 26 11.64 25.22 3.94
N GLN A 27 10.57 24.67 4.52
CA GLN A 27 9.17 25.12 4.44
C GLN A 27 8.24 24.61 3.31
N ALA A 28 8.70 23.83 2.33
CA ALA A 28 7.78 23.17 1.36
C ALA A 28 7.70 21.63 1.49
N MET A 29 8.34 21.04 2.50
CA MET A 29 8.22 19.61 2.78
C MET A 29 6.93 19.32 3.58
N ARG A 30 5.92 18.77 2.90
CA ARG A 30 4.96 17.77 3.43
C ARG A 30 3.82 17.40 2.48
N VAL A 31 3.76 17.99 1.27
CA VAL A 31 2.65 17.75 0.33
C VAL A 31 2.97 16.64 -0.70
N ALA A 32 4.23 16.22 -0.86
CA ALA A 32 4.63 15.41 -2.02
C ALA A 32 4.88 13.90 -1.78
N SER A 33 4.89 13.39 -0.54
CA SER A 33 5.18 11.95 -0.29
C SER A 33 4.08 10.98 -0.75
N GLY A 34 3.02 11.49 -1.37
CA GLY A 34 1.82 10.77 -1.78
C GLY A 34 2.01 9.87 -3.01
N LEU A 35 2.89 10.25 -3.96
CA LEU A 35 2.92 9.63 -5.29
C LEU A 35 4.00 8.55 -5.46
N ALA A 36 5.09 8.57 -4.67
CA ALA A 36 6.13 7.55 -4.76
C ALA A 36 5.57 6.12 -4.67
N ALA A 37 4.73 5.82 -3.66
CA ALA A 37 4.21 4.47 -3.48
C ALA A 37 3.31 4.00 -4.65
N PRO A 38 2.34 4.79 -5.14
CA PRO A 38 1.61 4.47 -6.37
C PRO A 38 2.49 4.29 -7.61
N ILE A 39 3.49 5.16 -7.82
CA ILE A 39 4.39 5.08 -8.99
C ILE A 39 5.26 3.81 -8.92
N LEU A 40 5.85 3.53 -7.76
CA LEU A 40 6.67 2.33 -7.55
C LEU A 40 5.83 1.05 -7.68
N ALA A 41 4.59 1.06 -7.17
CA ALA A 41 3.65 -0.04 -7.38
C ALA A 41 3.35 -0.26 -8.88
N LEU A 42 3.19 0.81 -9.66
CA LEU A 42 2.98 0.73 -11.10
C LEU A 42 4.22 0.15 -11.81
N LEU A 43 5.42 0.62 -11.48
CA LEU A 43 6.67 0.11 -12.07
C LEU A 43 6.87 -1.38 -11.78
N VAL A 44 6.57 -1.82 -10.56
CA VAL A 44 6.60 -3.25 -10.18
C VAL A 44 5.54 -4.04 -10.93
N PHE A 45 4.33 -3.51 -11.08
CA PHE A 45 3.28 -4.16 -11.86
C PHE A 45 3.72 -4.34 -13.32
N LEU A 46 4.25 -3.29 -13.95
CA LEU A 46 4.78 -3.35 -15.31
C LEU A 46 5.95 -4.32 -15.43
N SER A 47 6.82 -4.37 -14.43
CA SER A 47 7.89 -5.36 -14.36
C SER A 47 7.35 -6.79 -14.39
N GLY A 48 6.25 -7.04 -13.66
CA GLY A 48 5.54 -8.31 -13.70
C GLY A 48 4.95 -8.64 -15.07
N VAL A 49 4.36 -7.65 -15.76
CA VAL A 49 3.83 -7.80 -17.12
C VAL A 49 4.94 -8.21 -18.10
N VAL A 50 6.09 -7.52 -18.06
CA VAL A 50 7.23 -7.80 -18.94
C VAL A 50 7.74 -9.23 -18.72
N LEU A 51 7.91 -9.66 -17.47
CA LEU A 51 8.35 -11.01 -17.13
C LEU A 51 7.39 -12.10 -17.66
N LEU A 52 6.08 -11.87 -17.57
CA LEU A 52 5.08 -12.81 -18.09
C LEU A 52 5.08 -12.87 -19.61
N PHE A 53 5.11 -11.73 -20.28
CA PHE A 53 5.10 -11.67 -21.74
C PHE A 53 6.39 -12.24 -22.34
N SER A 54 7.53 -11.96 -21.72
CA SER A 54 8.82 -12.57 -22.08
C SER A 54 8.81 -14.09 -21.99
N GLY A 55 8.11 -14.66 -20.99
CA GLY A 55 7.94 -16.10 -20.87
C GLY A 55 6.98 -16.71 -21.91
N ALA A 56 6.15 -15.88 -22.57
CA ALA A 56 5.19 -16.31 -23.57
C ALA A 56 5.68 -16.13 -25.02
N THR A 57 6.63 -15.23 -25.27
CA THR A 57 7.25 -15.04 -26.58
C THR A 57 8.33 -16.10 -26.84
N PRO A 58 8.37 -16.70 -28.04
CA PRO A 58 9.47 -17.58 -28.42
C PRO A 58 10.76 -16.76 -28.48
N GLU A 59 11.79 -17.21 -27.77
CA GLU A 59 13.13 -16.63 -27.85
C GLU A 59 13.65 -16.82 -29.27
N ILE A 60 14.05 -15.73 -29.93
CA ILE A 60 14.66 -15.80 -31.25
C ILE A 60 16.00 -16.52 -31.06
N ASP A 61 16.11 -17.73 -31.62
CA ASP A 61 17.22 -18.69 -31.45
C ASP A 61 18.63 -18.12 -31.69
N THR A 62 18.76 -16.94 -32.30
CA THR A 62 20.05 -16.28 -32.57
C THR A 62 20.81 -15.81 -31.32
N ARG A 63 20.15 -15.67 -30.16
CA ARG A 63 20.83 -15.36 -28.88
C ARG A 63 21.41 -16.59 -28.16
N LEU A 64 20.86 -17.78 -28.43
CA LEU A 64 21.24 -19.03 -27.76
C LEU A 64 22.53 -19.65 -28.33
N GLU A 65 22.91 -19.33 -29.58
CA GLU A 65 24.15 -19.84 -30.21
C GLU A 65 25.43 -19.43 -29.46
N ASN A 66 25.44 -18.29 -28.77
CA ASN A 66 26.63 -17.80 -28.05
C ASN A 66 26.77 -18.31 -26.60
N VAL A 67 25.75 -18.99 -26.05
CA VAL A 67 25.72 -19.41 -24.62
C VAL A 67 25.78 -20.93 -24.45
N GLY A 68 25.68 -21.69 -25.55
CA GLY A 68 25.53 -23.15 -25.57
C GLY A 68 26.62 -23.97 -24.89
N PHE A 69 27.75 -23.39 -24.48
CA PHE A 69 28.88 -24.13 -23.90
C PHE A 69 28.96 -24.13 -22.37
N MET A 70 28.23 -23.25 -21.65
CA MET A 70 28.41 -23.07 -20.19
C MET A 70 27.19 -23.31 -19.31
N ILE A 71 25.96 -23.28 -19.86
CA ILE A 71 24.73 -23.36 -19.05
C ILE A 71 23.92 -24.63 -19.37
N PRO A 72 23.62 -25.49 -18.38
CA PRO A 72 22.77 -26.66 -18.58
C PRO A 72 21.38 -26.27 -19.07
N HIS A 73 20.84 -26.95 -20.08
CA HIS A 73 19.53 -26.62 -20.66
C HIS A 73 18.38 -26.67 -19.63
N ARG A 74 18.50 -27.51 -18.60
CA ARG A 74 17.56 -27.57 -17.46
C ARG A 74 17.52 -26.27 -16.64
N LEU A 75 18.64 -25.56 -16.56
CA LEU A 75 18.73 -24.30 -15.81
C LEU A 75 18.04 -23.16 -16.56
N ILE A 76 18.09 -23.16 -17.89
CA ILE A 76 17.37 -22.22 -18.75
C ILE A 76 15.86 -22.41 -18.57
N ASP A 77 15.37 -23.65 -18.64
CA ASP A 77 13.94 -23.97 -18.49
C ASP A 77 13.41 -23.62 -17.11
N ALA A 78 14.18 -23.90 -16.06
CA ALA A 78 13.85 -23.51 -14.69
C ALA A 78 13.85 -21.98 -14.53
N SER A 79 14.73 -21.27 -15.22
CA SER A 79 14.81 -19.81 -15.15
C SER A 79 13.61 -19.14 -15.81
N HIS A 80 13.17 -19.64 -16.96
CA HIS A 80 11.91 -19.22 -17.61
C HIS A 80 10.70 -19.40 -16.69
N PHE A 81 10.57 -20.58 -16.07
CA PHE A 81 9.47 -20.86 -15.15
C PHE A 81 9.54 -19.99 -13.88
N GLY A 82 10.73 -19.80 -13.32
CA GLY A 82 10.94 -18.93 -12.17
C GLY A 82 10.59 -17.47 -12.48
N ALA A 83 11.00 -16.97 -13.65
CA ALA A 83 10.73 -15.60 -14.10
C ALA A 83 9.22 -15.34 -14.22
N SER A 84 8.43 -16.28 -14.76
CA SER A 84 6.97 -16.12 -14.82
C SER A 84 6.33 -16.09 -13.44
N LEU A 85 6.80 -16.92 -12.51
CA LEU A 85 6.31 -16.94 -11.13
C LEU A 85 6.60 -15.62 -10.41
N VAL A 86 7.83 -15.10 -10.57
CA VAL A 86 8.21 -13.77 -10.08
C VAL A 86 7.31 -12.70 -10.70
N GLY A 87 6.99 -12.82 -11.99
CA GLY A 87 6.07 -11.93 -12.69
C GLY A 87 4.70 -11.83 -12.02
N VAL A 88 4.04 -12.97 -11.76
CA VAL A 88 2.75 -13.01 -11.05
C VAL A 88 2.85 -12.44 -9.64
N LEU A 89 3.91 -12.79 -8.90
CA LEU A 89 4.11 -12.27 -7.54
C LEU A 89 4.28 -10.75 -7.54
N CYS A 90 4.97 -10.18 -8.53
CA CYS A 90 5.07 -8.73 -8.71
C CYS A 90 3.71 -8.07 -8.98
N LEU A 91 2.86 -8.67 -9.82
CA LEU A 91 1.50 -8.16 -10.06
C LEU A 91 0.68 -8.10 -8.77
N LEU A 92 0.76 -9.15 -7.95
CA LEU A 92 0.04 -9.24 -6.68
C LEU A 92 0.60 -8.30 -5.61
N LEU A 93 1.92 -8.21 -5.48
CA LEU A 93 2.59 -7.36 -4.49
C LEU A 93 2.50 -5.87 -4.82
N ALA A 94 2.27 -5.48 -6.07
CA ALA A 94 2.03 -4.09 -6.47
C ALA A 94 0.88 -3.45 -5.66
N GLN A 95 -0.18 -4.21 -5.35
CA GLN A 95 -1.27 -3.72 -4.49
C GLN A 95 -0.76 -3.40 -3.07
N GLY A 96 0.08 -4.27 -2.51
CA GLY A 96 0.67 -4.11 -1.18
C GLY A 96 1.60 -2.90 -1.09
N LEU A 97 2.38 -2.66 -2.15
CA LEU A 97 3.23 -1.47 -2.28
C LEU A 97 2.41 -0.18 -2.33
N ARG A 98 1.32 -0.15 -3.10
CA ARG A 98 0.42 1.01 -3.14
C ARG A 98 -0.18 1.31 -1.76
N ARG A 99 -0.45 0.27 -0.97
CA ARG A 99 -0.90 0.38 0.44
C ARG A 99 0.24 0.62 1.44
N ARG A 100 1.45 0.94 0.96
CA ARG A 100 2.64 1.35 1.73
C ARG A 100 3.16 0.29 2.71
N LEU A 101 2.98 -0.98 2.40
CA LEU A 101 3.35 -2.09 3.29
C LEU A 101 4.85 -2.41 3.24
N SER A 102 5.47 -2.44 4.41
CA SER A 102 6.90 -2.77 4.59
C SER A 102 7.27 -4.17 4.12
N ALA A 103 6.46 -5.21 4.39
CA ALA A 103 6.76 -6.55 3.86
C ALA A 103 6.56 -6.64 2.35
N ALA A 104 5.62 -5.90 1.76
CA ALA A 104 5.46 -5.87 0.30
C ALA A 104 6.71 -5.25 -0.35
N TRP A 105 7.25 -4.18 0.24
CA TRP A 105 8.54 -3.62 -0.15
C TRP A 105 9.67 -4.65 -0.07
N MET A 106 9.85 -5.31 1.08
CA MET A 106 10.94 -6.27 1.28
C MET A 106 10.84 -7.46 0.30
N LEU A 107 9.66 -8.08 0.19
CA LEU A 107 9.43 -9.22 -0.71
C LEU A 107 9.63 -8.84 -2.16
N THR A 108 9.12 -7.67 -2.58
CA THR A 108 9.27 -7.21 -3.96
C THR A 108 10.73 -6.90 -4.27
N SER A 109 11.46 -6.24 -3.37
CA SER A 109 12.90 -5.98 -3.58
C SER A 109 13.68 -7.27 -3.76
N ILE A 110 13.41 -8.31 -2.95
CA ILE A 110 14.04 -9.62 -3.12
C ILE A 110 13.64 -10.26 -4.46
N LEU A 111 12.34 -10.25 -4.79
CA LEU A 111 11.81 -10.83 -6.02
C LEU A 111 12.37 -10.17 -7.28
N LEU A 112 12.55 -8.85 -7.30
CA LEU A 112 13.13 -8.14 -8.43
C LEU A 112 14.62 -8.50 -8.61
N LEU A 113 15.38 -8.67 -7.52
CA LEU A 113 16.76 -9.12 -7.59
C LEU A 113 16.86 -10.55 -8.10
N VAL A 114 16.01 -11.45 -7.59
CA VAL A 114 15.90 -12.83 -8.10
C VAL A 114 15.49 -12.85 -9.56
N GLY A 115 14.48 -12.05 -9.95
CA GLY A 115 14.03 -11.92 -11.33
C GLY A 115 15.14 -11.43 -12.26
N ALA A 116 15.94 -10.45 -11.84
CA ALA A 116 17.07 -9.97 -12.64
C ALA A 116 18.12 -11.05 -12.88
N VAL A 117 18.41 -11.87 -11.86
CA VAL A 117 19.30 -13.04 -12.01
C VAL A 117 18.68 -14.05 -12.99
N LEU A 118 17.40 -14.39 -12.83
CA LEU A 118 16.71 -15.35 -13.72
C LEU A 118 16.66 -14.88 -15.17
N SER A 119 16.44 -13.59 -15.44
CA SER A 119 16.46 -13.02 -16.81
C SER A 119 17.85 -13.14 -17.46
N ILE A 120 18.94 -13.03 -16.69
CA ILE A 120 20.29 -13.24 -17.22
C ILE A 120 20.52 -14.72 -17.54
N LEU A 121 20.12 -15.62 -16.64
CA LEU A 121 20.28 -17.08 -16.80
C LEU A 121 19.45 -17.68 -17.93
N LYS A 122 18.31 -17.05 -18.24
CA LYS A 122 17.36 -17.48 -19.29
C LYS A 122 17.92 -17.30 -20.71
N GLY A 123 18.59 -16.19 -20.99
CA GLY A 123 19.03 -15.89 -22.36
C GLY A 123 19.89 -14.63 -22.51
N PHE A 124 20.55 -14.18 -21.42
CA PHE A 124 21.24 -12.89 -21.36
C PHE A 124 20.33 -11.69 -21.72
N ASP A 125 19.09 -11.70 -21.24
CA ASP A 125 18.14 -10.60 -21.45
C ASP A 125 18.47 -9.40 -20.54
N TRP A 126 19.51 -8.67 -20.92
CA TRP A 126 20.01 -7.49 -20.22
C TRP A 126 18.97 -6.36 -20.16
N GLU A 127 18.05 -6.28 -21.12
CA GLU A 127 16.94 -5.33 -21.12
C GLU A 127 16.00 -5.56 -19.92
N GLU A 128 15.62 -6.81 -19.65
CA GLU A 128 14.78 -7.15 -18.51
C GLU A 128 15.51 -6.98 -17.19
N ALA A 129 16.73 -7.53 -17.11
CA ALA A 129 17.53 -7.47 -15.90
C ALA A 129 17.81 -6.03 -15.48
N SER A 130 18.14 -5.15 -16.43
CA SER A 130 18.37 -3.73 -16.15
C SER A 130 17.11 -3.01 -15.67
N MET A 131 15.93 -3.30 -16.24
CA MET A 131 14.66 -2.74 -15.79
C MET A 131 14.29 -3.19 -14.36
N LEU A 132 14.50 -4.47 -14.05
CA LEU A 132 14.25 -5.03 -12.72
C LEU A 132 15.18 -4.43 -11.67
N LEU A 133 16.48 -4.32 -11.99
CA LEU A 133 17.48 -3.69 -11.12
C LEU A 133 17.20 -2.20 -10.90
N LEU A 134 16.80 -1.47 -11.94
CA LEU A 134 16.38 -0.07 -11.83
C LEU A 134 15.19 0.06 -10.87
N THR A 135 14.16 -0.75 -11.05
CA THR A 135 12.97 -0.74 -10.19
C THR A 135 13.30 -1.12 -8.75
N ALA A 136 14.19 -2.10 -8.54
CA ALA A 136 14.69 -2.48 -7.22
C ALA A 136 15.46 -1.33 -6.55
N CYS A 137 16.35 -0.65 -7.28
CA CYS A 137 17.09 0.51 -6.78
C CYS A 137 16.17 1.66 -6.36
N LEU A 138 15.14 1.96 -7.16
CA LEU A 138 14.14 2.96 -6.82
C LEU A 138 13.36 2.58 -5.55
N LEU A 139 12.93 1.32 -5.41
CA LEU A 139 12.30 0.84 -4.17
C LEU A 139 13.19 1.01 -2.95
N LEU A 140 14.48 0.69 -3.05
CA LEU A 140 15.44 0.85 -1.94
C LEU A 140 15.63 2.33 -1.57
N THR A 141 15.71 3.21 -2.57
CA THR A 141 15.85 4.67 -2.38
C THR A 141 14.64 5.25 -1.62
N PHE A 142 13.42 4.83 -1.99
CA PHE A 142 12.18 5.29 -1.37
C PHE A 142 11.70 4.39 -0.22
N ARG A 143 12.59 3.68 0.48
CA ARG A 143 12.22 2.79 1.60
C ARG A 143 11.35 3.45 2.67
N ARG A 144 11.55 4.76 2.91
CA ARG A 144 10.81 5.52 3.93
C ARG A 144 9.33 5.71 3.59
N SER A 145 8.94 5.53 2.32
CA SER A 145 7.56 5.63 1.86
C SER A 145 6.70 4.43 2.28
N PHE A 146 7.33 3.32 2.70
CA PHE A 146 6.69 2.05 3.08
C PHE A 146 6.77 1.83 4.60
N TYR A 147 6.14 2.72 5.36
CA TYR A 147 6.22 2.73 6.83
C TYR A 147 5.29 1.74 7.53
N ARG A 148 4.30 1.16 6.83
CA ARG A 148 3.26 0.36 7.47
C ARG A 148 3.76 -1.06 7.79
N PRO A 149 3.81 -1.50 9.07
CA PRO A 149 4.17 -2.86 9.44
C PRO A 149 3.13 -3.85 8.91
N SER A 150 3.60 -5.00 8.45
CA SER A 150 2.83 -5.85 7.57
C SER A 150 1.91 -6.84 8.27
N ARG A 151 0.69 -6.93 7.75
CA ARG A 151 -0.15 -8.12 7.81
C ARG A 151 -0.71 -8.37 6.41
N LEU A 152 0.16 -8.83 5.49
CA LEU A 152 -0.16 -8.97 4.06
C LEU A 152 -1.40 -9.82 3.81
N LEU A 153 -1.67 -10.79 4.69
CA LEU A 153 -2.83 -11.69 4.61
C LEU A 153 -4.11 -11.14 5.26
N GLU A 154 -4.07 -10.01 5.95
CA GLU A 154 -5.25 -9.39 6.60
C GLU A 154 -5.82 -8.21 5.79
N LEU A 155 -5.28 -7.96 4.59
CA LEU A 155 -5.71 -6.85 3.76
C LEU A 155 -7.10 -7.11 3.16
N PRO A 156 -7.97 -6.09 3.12
CA PRO A 156 -9.20 -6.20 2.35
C PRO A 156 -8.87 -6.37 0.86
N PHE A 157 -9.56 -7.34 0.29
CA PHE A 157 -9.49 -7.71 -1.11
C PHE A 157 -9.82 -6.52 -2.02
N SER A 158 -8.94 -6.20 -2.98
CA SER A 158 -9.21 -5.17 -3.99
C SER A 158 -9.55 -5.86 -5.32
N PRO A 159 -10.84 -5.86 -5.75
CA PRO A 159 -11.24 -6.55 -6.96
C PRO A 159 -10.54 -6.01 -8.21
N VAL A 160 -10.21 -4.72 -8.23
CA VAL A 160 -9.55 -4.07 -9.37
C VAL A 160 -8.18 -4.68 -9.67
N TYR A 161 -7.34 -4.88 -8.65
CA TYR A 161 -5.99 -5.46 -8.83
C TYR A 161 -6.04 -6.92 -9.19
N LEU A 162 -7.00 -7.67 -8.62
CA LEU A 162 -7.17 -9.07 -9.01
C LEU A 162 -7.60 -9.16 -10.47
N ILE A 163 -8.63 -8.41 -10.88
CA ILE A 163 -9.11 -8.44 -12.27
C ILE A 163 -7.98 -8.02 -13.21
N ALA A 164 -7.23 -6.97 -12.89
CA ALA A 164 -6.07 -6.56 -13.68
C ALA A 164 -5.02 -7.69 -13.80
N SER A 165 -4.72 -8.39 -12.70
CA SER A 165 -3.77 -9.51 -12.69
C SER A 165 -4.29 -10.70 -13.50
N ILE A 166 -5.57 -11.04 -13.39
CA ILE A 166 -6.24 -12.08 -14.20
C ILE A 166 -6.18 -11.71 -15.68
N CYS A 167 -6.47 -10.46 -16.03
CA CYS A 167 -6.40 -9.98 -17.42
C CYS A 167 -4.98 -10.07 -17.98
N VAL A 168 -3.94 -9.72 -17.20
CA VAL A 168 -2.55 -9.83 -17.64
C VAL A 168 -2.15 -11.29 -17.84
N VAL A 169 -2.46 -12.18 -16.90
CA VAL A 169 -2.18 -13.62 -17.04
C VAL A 169 -2.95 -14.21 -18.22
N GLY A 170 -4.22 -13.85 -18.39
CA GLY A 170 -5.04 -14.27 -19.54
C GLY A 170 -4.49 -13.77 -20.88
N ALA A 171 -4.04 -12.52 -20.94
CA ALA A 171 -3.38 -11.95 -22.12
C ALA A 171 -2.05 -12.65 -22.43
N SER A 172 -1.28 -13.01 -21.39
CA SER A 172 -0.04 -13.78 -21.53
C SER A 172 -0.30 -15.18 -22.07
N ILE A 173 -1.36 -15.86 -21.59
CA ILE A 173 -1.79 -17.17 -22.10
C ILE A 173 -2.24 -17.05 -23.56
N TRP A 174 -3.04 -16.03 -23.88
CA TRP A 174 -3.48 -15.78 -25.25
C TRP A 174 -2.29 -15.52 -26.19
N LEU A 175 -1.31 -14.70 -25.76
CA LEU A 175 -0.10 -14.43 -26.52
C LEU A 175 0.71 -15.70 -26.77
N LEU A 176 0.83 -16.57 -25.76
CA LEU A 176 1.48 -17.87 -25.91
C LEU A 176 0.76 -18.73 -26.96
N LEU A 177 -0.57 -18.89 -26.85
CA LEU A 177 -1.34 -19.69 -27.80
C LEU A 177 -1.24 -19.14 -29.23
N PHE A 178 -1.22 -17.82 -29.37
CA PHE A 178 -1.04 -17.16 -30.66
C PHE A 178 0.38 -17.37 -31.22
N ALA A 179 1.41 -17.23 -30.40
CA ALA A 179 2.81 -17.38 -30.84
C ALA A 179 3.15 -18.83 -31.24
N TYR A 180 2.48 -19.81 -30.65
CA TYR A 180 2.67 -21.25 -30.92
C TYR A 180 1.52 -21.85 -31.76
N GLN A 181 0.77 -21.03 -32.51
CA GLN A 181 -0.40 -21.46 -33.31
C GLN A 181 -0.03 -22.44 -34.44
N ASP A 182 1.20 -22.38 -34.94
CA ASP A 182 1.68 -23.18 -36.07
C ASP A 182 2.35 -24.50 -35.62
N VAL A 183 2.41 -24.78 -34.31
CA VAL A 183 2.94 -26.03 -33.77
C VAL A 183 1.79 -27.04 -33.63
N PRO A 184 1.88 -28.24 -34.22
CA PRO A 184 0.83 -29.25 -34.10
C PRO A 184 0.71 -29.72 -32.65
N TYR A 185 -0.29 -29.23 -31.92
CA TYR A 185 -0.65 -29.72 -30.59
C TYR A 185 -1.16 -31.16 -30.71
N SER A 186 -0.36 -32.13 -30.25
CA SER A 186 -0.79 -33.51 -30.14
C SER A 186 -1.89 -33.64 -29.08
N HIS A 187 -2.94 -34.42 -29.36
CA HIS A 187 -4.15 -34.59 -28.55
C HIS A 187 -3.93 -35.35 -27.22
N GLN A 188 -2.92 -34.98 -26.43
CA GLN A 188 -2.72 -35.54 -25.09
C GLN A 188 -3.40 -34.66 -24.02
N LEU A 189 -3.74 -35.27 -22.88
CA LEU A 189 -4.47 -34.59 -21.81
C LEU A 189 -3.52 -33.67 -21.03
N TRP A 190 -4.01 -32.48 -20.66
CA TRP A 190 -3.25 -31.38 -20.02
C TRP A 190 -2.48 -31.76 -18.74
N TRP A 191 -2.82 -32.85 -18.05
CA TRP A 191 -2.10 -33.34 -16.86
C TRP A 191 -0.90 -34.25 -17.16
N GLN A 192 -0.72 -34.74 -18.39
CA GLN A 192 0.48 -35.49 -18.81
C GLN A 192 1.63 -34.55 -19.24
N PHE A 193 1.28 -33.35 -19.71
CA PHE A 193 2.25 -32.30 -20.12
C PHE A 193 3.11 -31.71 -18.99
N THR A 194 2.71 -31.84 -17.72
CA THR A 194 3.48 -31.27 -16.60
C THR A 194 4.65 -32.15 -16.17
N LEU A 195 4.67 -33.43 -16.56
CA LEU A 195 5.67 -34.42 -16.15
C LEU A 195 6.58 -34.89 -17.30
N ASP A 196 6.14 -34.79 -18.56
CA ASP A 196 6.96 -35.14 -19.73
C ASP A 196 7.85 -33.98 -20.17
N ALA A 197 9.08 -34.29 -20.60
CA ALA A 197 10.12 -33.31 -20.97
C ALA A 197 9.76 -32.45 -22.20
N ASP A 198 8.85 -32.93 -23.06
CA ASP A 198 8.56 -32.35 -24.38
C ASP A 198 7.46 -31.27 -24.41
N ALA A 199 6.85 -30.93 -23.27
CA ALA A 199 5.87 -29.84 -23.26
C ALA A 199 6.54 -28.49 -23.58
N PRO A 200 5.92 -27.63 -24.41
CA PRO A 200 6.43 -26.30 -24.69
C PRO A 200 6.66 -25.55 -23.37
N ARG A 201 7.88 -25.04 -23.17
CA ARG A 201 8.34 -24.38 -21.93
C ARG A 201 7.38 -23.29 -21.46
N GLY A 202 6.81 -22.53 -22.40
CA GLY A 202 5.82 -21.48 -22.15
C GLY A 202 4.49 -21.99 -21.57
N LEU A 203 4.09 -23.24 -21.82
CA LEU A 203 2.85 -23.79 -21.29
C LEU A 203 2.98 -24.11 -19.79
N ARG A 204 4.16 -24.60 -19.37
CA ARG A 204 4.45 -24.86 -17.94
C ARG A 204 4.50 -23.57 -17.14
N SER A 205 5.15 -22.53 -17.66
CA SER A 205 5.22 -21.20 -17.02
C SER A 205 3.85 -20.54 -16.92
N ALA A 206 3.03 -20.64 -17.98
CA ALA A 206 1.65 -20.16 -17.98
C ALA A 206 0.76 -20.90 -16.97
N LEU A 207 0.83 -22.24 -16.93
CA LEU A 207 0.07 -23.04 -15.98
C LEU A 207 0.49 -22.77 -14.53
N GLY A 208 1.80 -22.72 -14.24
CA GLY A 208 2.30 -22.38 -12.90
C GLY A 208 1.87 -20.99 -12.44
N SER A 209 1.90 -20.01 -13.35
CA SER A 209 1.44 -18.65 -13.11
C SER A 209 -0.06 -18.58 -12.80
N ALA A 210 -0.89 -19.29 -13.59
CA ALA A 210 -2.33 -19.37 -13.39
C ALA A 210 -2.68 -20.07 -12.06
N VAL A 211 -2.03 -21.21 -11.76
CA VAL A 211 -2.23 -21.95 -10.52
C VAL A 211 -1.84 -21.09 -9.32
N LEU A 212 -0.69 -20.43 -9.35
CA LEU A 212 -0.28 -19.53 -8.27
C LEU A 212 -1.32 -18.42 -8.06
N LEU A 213 -1.76 -17.77 -9.13
CA LEU A 213 -2.76 -16.71 -9.05
C LEU A 213 -4.06 -17.22 -8.42
N VAL A 214 -4.55 -18.39 -8.82
CA VAL A 214 -5.76 -19.02 -8.26
C VAL A 214 -5.58 -19.34 -6.78
N VAL A 215 -4.47 -19.98 -6.40
CA VAL A 215 -4.19 -20.34 -5.00
C VAL A 215 -4.16 -19.10 -4.12
N VAL A 216 -3.41 -18.06 -4.50
CA VAL A 216 -3.34 -16.82 -3.72
C VAL A 216 -4.71 -16.14 -3.65
N SER A 217 -5.43 -16.05 -4.77
CA SER A 217 -6.75 -15.42 -4.82
C SER A 217 -7.77 -16.14 -3.93
N LEU A 218 -7.78 -17.47 -3.96
CA LEU A 218 -8.67 -18.28 -3.15
C LEU A 218 -8.33 -18.18 -1.66
N THR A 219 -7.04 -18.19 -1.30
CA THR A 219 -6.63 -17.99 0.10
C THR A 219 -7.05 -16.63 0.65
N TRP A 220 -7.04 -15.58 -0.18
CA TRP A 220 -7.54 -14.26 0.20
C TRP A 220 -9.07 -14.22 0.32
N LEU A 221 -9.78 -14.85 -0.63
CA LEU A 221 -11.25 -14.86 -0.64
C LEU A 221 -11.83 -15.61 0.57
N LEU A 222 -11.23 -16.76 0.91
CA LEU A 222 -11.72 -17.62 2.00
C LEU A 222 -11.38 -17.13 3.42
N ARG A 223 -10.48 -16.14 3.57
CA ARG A 223 -10.02 -15.66 4.88
C ARG A 223 -10.77 -14.44 5.43
N THR A 224 -11.73 -13.88 4.69
CA THR A 224 -12.41 -12.63 5.09
C THR A 224 -13.46 -12.86 6.19
N ALA A 225 -13.00 -13.06 7.43
CA ALA A 225 -13.84 -12.85 8.60
C ALA A 225 -14.09 -11.35 8.76
N ARG A 226 -15.35 -10.93 8.63
CA ARG A 226 -15.75 -9.53 8.85
C ARG A 226 -15.70 -9.25 10.36
N PRO A 227 -14.85 -8.32 10.84
CA PRO A 227 -14.87 -7.94 12.25
C PRO A 227 -16.25 -7.35 12.57
N VAL A 228 -16.82 -7.69 13.72
CA VAL A 228 -18.11 -7.12 14.14
C VAL A 228 -17.86 -5.77 14.79
N ILE A 229 -18.58 -4.74 14.35
CA ILE A 229 -18.53 -3.43 15.01
C ILE A 229 -19.34 -3.52 16.29
N LYS A 230 -18.64 -3.58 17.43
CA LYS A 230 -19.23 -3.58 18.77
C LYS A 230 -19.00 -2.23 19.46
N LEU A 231 -19.93 -1.87 20.34
CA LEU A 231 -19.70 -0.80 21.31
C LEU A 231 -18.68 -1.29 22.36
N PRO A 232 -17.88 -0.38 22.93
CA PRO A 232 -16.86 -0.74 23.91
C PRO A 232 -17.50 -1.24 25.20
N ASP A 233 -16.87 -2.25 25.81
CA ASP A 233 -17.16 -2.65 27.18
C ASP A 233 -16.36 -1.80 28.19
N ALA A 234 -16.58 -2.03 29.49
CA ALA A 234 -15.88 -1.27 30.54
C ALA A 234 -14.35 -1.41 30.45
N ALA A 235 -13.85 -2.61 30.09
CA ALA A 235 -12.42 -2.85 29.96
C ALA A 235 -11.81 -2.11 28.75
N ASP A 236 -12.54 -2.05 27.64
CA ASP A 236 -12.18 -1.26 26.46
C ASP A 236 -12.11 0.24 26.82
N LEU A 237 -13.09 0.76 27.58
CA LEU A 237 -13.09 2.16 28.03
C LEU A 237 -11.94 2.48 29.00
N ASP A 238 -11.65 1.59 29.95
CA ASP A 238 -10.52 1.75 30.88
C ASP A 238 -9.19 1.82 30.12
N LYS A 239 -8.99 0.92 29.15
CA LYS A 239 -7.81 0.93 28.29
C LYS A 239 -7.71 2.21 27.45
N ALA A 240 -8.82 2.68 26.90
CA ALA A 240 -8.83 3.95 26.16
C ALA A 240 -8.49 5.13 27.08
N ALA A 241 -8.96 5.12 28.33
CA ALA A 241 -8.62 6.13 29.33
C ALA A 241 -7.12 6.13 29.67
N GLU A 242 -6.49 4.97 29.79
CA GLU A 242 -5.04 4.85 30.00
C GLU A 242 -4.23 5.45 28.83
N ILE A 243 -4.60 5.10 27.60
CA ILE A 243 -3.96 5.66 26.39
C ILE A 243 -4.13 7.18 26.34
N LEU A 244 -5.33 7.68 26.66
CA LEU A 244 -5.64 9.10 26.68
C LEU A 244 -4.77 9.86 27.69
N LYS A 245 -4.63 9.34 28.91
CA LYS A 245 -3.78 9.93 29.96
C LYS A 245 -2.31 10.02 29.55
N ALA A 246 -1.83 9.04 28.79
CA ALA A 246 -0.46 9.04 28.24
C ALA A 246 -0.29 9.97 27.01
N SER A 247 -1.39 10.43 26.42
CA SER A 247 -1.40 11.25 25.21
C SER A 247 -1.34 12.76 25.49
N LYS A 248 -1.18 13.55 24.43
CA LYS A 248 -1.30 15.02 24.45
C LYS A 248 -2.58 15.51 23.74
N GLN A 249 -3.63 14.68 23.73
CA GLN A 249 -4.84 14.89 22.93
C GLN A 249 -6.09 14.81 23.83
N PRO A 250 -6.36 15.84 24.66
CA PRO A 250 -7.44 15.80 25.66
C PRO A 250 -8.84 15.63 25.02
N ASP A 251 -9.03 16.11 23.79
CA ASP A 251 -10.28 15.99 23.02
C ASP A 251 -10.72 14.52 22.85
N GLY A 252 -9.77 13.56 22.94
CA GLY A 252 -10.05 12.14 22.95
C GLY A 252 -10.89 11.64 24.14
N GLY A 253 -11.09 12.47 25.18
CA GLY A 253 -11.94 12.16 26.34
C GLY A 253 -13.38 11.83 25.99
N LEU A 254 -13.86 12.30 24.82
CA LEU A 254 -15.20 11.96 24.32
C LEU A 254 -15.39 10.46 24.02
N VAL A 255 -14.35 9.64 24.06
CA VAL A 255 -14.47 8.17 23.98
C VAL A 255 -15.19 7.60 25.20
N LEU A 256 -15.07 8.25 26.37
CA LEU A 256 -15.60 7.76 27.65
C LEU A 256 -17.12 7.82 27.76
N THR A 257 -17.81 8.43 26.79
CA THR A 257 -19.27 8.40 26.70
C THR A 257 -19.82 7.02 26.32
N GLY A 258 -18.99 6.14 25.74
CA GLY A 258 -19.36 4.75 25.43
C GLY A 258 -20.28 4.55 24.23
N ASP A 259 -20.70 5.62 23.55
CA ASP A 259 -21.59 5.61 22.37
C ASP A 259 -20.85 5.42 21.03
N LYS A 260 -19.51 5.30 21.06
CA LYS A 260 -18.65 5.17 19.88
C LYS A 260 -17.85 3.87 19.96
N ALA A 261 -17.79 3.13 18.86
CA ALA A 261 -16.93 1.97 18.73
C ALA A 261 -15.45 2.38 18.76
N ILE A 262 -14.59 1.51 19.26
CA ILE A 262 -13.16 1.78 19.42
C ILE A 262 -12.35 0.79 18.58
N LEU A 263 -11.48 1.33 17.72
CA LEU A 263 -10.46 0.58 17.01
C LEU A 263 -9.12 0.77 17.73
N PHE A 264 -8.65 -0.27 18.41
CA PHE A 264 -7.34 -0.25 19.07
C PHE A 264 -6.21 -0.59 18.11
N HIS A 265 -5.09 0.09 18.29
CA HIS A 265 -3.85 -0.30 17.64
C HIS A 265 -3.34 -1.62 18.26
N PRO A 266 -2.78 -2.56 17.48
CA PRO A 266 -2.26 -3.83 18.01
C PRO A 266 -1.19 -3.69 19.09
N ALA A 267 -0.41 -2.60 19.07
CA ALA A 267 0.57 -2.30 20.11
C ALA A 267 -0.05 -1.81 21.44
N GLY A 268 -1.37 -1.60 21.49
CA GLY A 268 -2.10 -1.23 22.70
C GLY A 268 -1.92 0.20 23.20
N ASN A 269 -1.20 1.05 22.45
CA ASN A 269 -0.83 2.41 22.87
C ASN A 269 -1.49 3.53 22.04
N ALA A 270 -2.46 3.18 21.18
CA ALA A 270 -3.21 4.12 20.38
C ALA A 270 -4.61 3.57 20.08
N PHE A 271 -5.58 4.46 19.86
CA PHE A 271 -6.93 4.09 19.47
C PHE A 271 -7.57 5.12 18.53
N LEU A 272 -8.60 4.70 17.80
CA LEU A 272 -9.46 5.56 17.00
C LEU A 272 -10.92 5.27 17.40
N MET A 273 -11.69 6.31 17.67
CA MET A 273 -13.11 6.19 17.99
C MET A 273 -13.97 6.56 16.78
N TYR A 274 -15.02 5.78 16.52
CA TYR A 274 -15.86 5.96 15.35
C TYR A 274 -17.30 5.49 15.58
N SER A 275 -18.21 5.89 14.70
CA SER A 275 -19.59 5.43 14.68
C SER A 275 -20.06 5.09 13.27
N HIS A 276 -21.04 4.21 13.16
CA HIS A 276 -21.62 3.80 11.89
C HIS A 276 -22.90 4.59 11.61
N ARG A 277 -22.94 5.31 10.48
CA ARG A 277 -24.11 6.08 10.05
C ARG A 277 -24.37 5.88 8.55
N GLY A 278 -25.50 5.26 8.23
CA GLY A 278 -25.90 4.98 6.85
C GLY A 278 -24.89 4.04 6.17
N ARG A 279 -24.19 4.52 5.14
CA ARG A 279 -23.13 3.79 4.42
C ARG A 279 -21.73 4.29 4.75
N SER A 280 -21.56 4.99 5.87
CA SER A 280 -20.31 5.63 6.26
C SER A 280 -19.91 5.22 7.68
N LEU A 281 -18.62 4.98 7.86
CA LEU A 281 -17.99 4.93 9.17
C LEU A 281 -17.34 6.28 9.42
N VAL A 282 -17.77 6.96 10.47
CA VAL A 282 -17.35 8.31 10.80
C VAL A 282 -16.47 8.27 12.05
N ALA A 283 -15.18 8.50 11.86
CA ALA A 283 -14.22 8.69 12.94
C ALA A 283 -14.34 10.10 13.52
N LEU A 284 -14.26 10.21 14.84
CA LEU A 284 -14.25 11.48 15.55
C LEU A 284 -12.79 11.85 15.90
N TYR A 285 -12.36 13.02 15.44
CA TYR A 285 -10.99 13.54 15.55
C TYR A 285 -9.93 12.68 14.82
N ASP A 286 -8.67 13.07 15.01
CA ASP A 286 -7.53 12.23 14.66
C ASP A 286 -7.40 11.05 15.66
N PRO A 287 -6.77 9.92 15.26
CA PRO A 287 -6.46 8.85 16.21
C PRO A 287 -5.69 9.37 17.43
N ILE A 288 -5.90 8.78 18.59
CA ILE A 288 -5.26 9.15 19.84
C ILE A 288 -4.04 8.25 20.06
N GLY A 289 -2.87 8.83 20.28
CA GLY A 289 -1.61 8.10 20.52
C GLY A 289 -0.42 8.70 19.79
N PRO A 290 0.74 8.02 19.74
CA PRO A 290 1.94 8.53 19.09
C PRO A 290 1.80 8.59 17.57
N THR A 291 2.53 9.50 16.93
CA THR A 291 2.36 9.86 15.51
C THR A 291 2.42 8.68 14.54
N GLN A 292 3.33 7.72 14.78
CA GLN A 292 3.46 6.55 13.91
C GLN A 292 2.22 5.66 13.96
N GLN A 293 1.73 5.36 15.16
CA GLN A 293 0.53 4.55 15.37
C GLN A 293 -0.73 5.25 14.88
N ARG A 294 -0.79 6.59 14.92
CA ARG A 294 -1.89 7.34 14.30
C ARG A 294 -1.95 7.09 12.79
N ALA A 295 -0.81 7.20 12.10
CA ALA A 295 -0.74 6.94 10.65
C ALA A 295 -1.17 5.50 10.31
N GLU A 296 -0.75 4.53 11.13
CA GLU A 296 -1.14 3.12 10.97
C GLU A 296 -2.64 2.89 11.22
N LEU A 297 -3.22 3.51 12.25
CA LEU A 297 -4.66 3.43 12.56
C LEU A 297 -5.53 4.03 11.46
N ILE A 298 -5.09 5.10 10.79
CA ILE A 298 -5.80 5.68 9.65
C ILE A 298 -5.94 4.66 8.53
N TRP A 299 -4.87 3.91 8.23
CA TRP A 299 -4.92 2.79 7.28
C TRP A 299 -5.78 1.62 7.77
N GLN A 300 -5.68 1.24 9.04
CA GLN A 300 -6.52 0.16 9.60
C GLN A 300 -8.01 0.52 9.57
N PHE A 301 -8.34 1.79 9.81
CA PHE A 301 -9.70 2.28 9.70
C PHE A 301 -10.20 2.27 8.26
N ARG A 302 -9.34 2.66 7.29
CA ARG A 302 -9.66 2.51 5.86
C ARG A 302 -9.95 1.04 5.52
N ASP A 303 -9.12 0.13 6.01
CA ASP A 303 -9.27 -1.30 5.74
C ASP A 303 -10.58 -1.85 6.35
N LEU A 304 -10.90 -1.44 7.58
CA LEU A 304 -12.17 -1.75 8.23
C LEU A 304 -13.36 -1.24 7.39
N CYS A 305 -13.28 -0.01 6.88
CA CYS A 305 -14.32 0.54 6.01
C CYS A 305 -14.49 -0.29 4.73
N ASP A 306 -13.39 -0.67 4.08
CA ASP A 306 -13.43 -1.51 2.86
C ASP A 306 -14.10 -2.88 3.15
N VAL A 307 -13.80 -3.52 4.29
CA VAL A 307 -14.40 -4.81 4.71
C VAL A 307 -15.92 -4.69 4.95
N HIS A 308 -16.35 -3.56 5.53
CA HIS A 308 -17.77 -3.28 5.77
C HIS A 308 -18.49 -2.65 4.57
N HIS A 309 -17.81 -2.49 3.42
CA HIS A 309 -18.33 -1.76 2.27
C HIS A 309 -18.86 -0.35 2.61
N ALA A 310 -18.23 0.28 3.61
CA ALA A 310 -18.57 1.60 4.13
C ALA A 310 -17.57 2.65 3.65
N ARG A 311 -17.99 3.92 3.60
CA ARG A 311 -17.13 5.05 3.27
C ARG A 311 -16.40 5.53 4.53
N PRO A 312 -15.05 5.63 4.52
CA PRO A 312 -14.31 6.25 5.61
C PRO A 312 -14.54 7.76 5.61
N VAL A 313 -14.91 8.30 6.77
CA VAL A 313 -15.06 9.75 7.01
C VAL A 313 -14.35 10.08 8.30
N PHE A 314 -13.59 11.17 8.32
CA PHE A 314 -12.97 11.70 9.53
C PHE A 314 -13.52 13.09 9.82
N TYR A 315 -14.05 13.28 11.02
CA TYR A 315 -14.66 14.53 11.46
C TYR A 315 -13.70 15.32 12.36
N GLN A 316 -13.51 16.60 12.06
CA GLN A 316 -12.70 17.55 12.84
C GLN A 316 -11.24 17.09 13.04
N VAL A 317 -10.55 16.82 11.93
CA VAL A 317 -9.12 16.45 11.92
C VAL A 317 -8.21 17.67 11.86
N ARG A 318 -6.96 17.51 12.33
CA ARG A 318 -5.96 18.58 12.32
C ARG A 318 -5.18 18.60 11.01
N ALA A 319 -4.77 19.80 10.59
CA ALA A 319 -4.02 20.02 9.34
C ALA A 319 -2.70 19.21 9.26
N GLU A 320 -2.07 18.93 10.40
CA GLU A 320 -0.83 18.16 10.49
C GLU A 320 -0.95 16.71 10.00
N ASN A 321 -2.15 16.13 10.05
CA ASN A 321 -2.41 14.74 9.66
C ASN A 321 -3.00 14.62 8.24
N LEU A 322 -3.24 15.74 7.54
CA LEU A 322 -3.75 15.75 6.16
C LEU A 322 -2.97 14.85 5.18
N PRO A 323 -1.62 14.78 5.23
CA PRO A 323 -0.87 13.88 4.37
C PRO A 323 -1.30 12.41 4.51
N PHE A 324 -1.61 11.95 5.72
CA PHE A 324 -2.04 10.57 5.96
C PHE A 324 -3.44 10.29 5.43
N TYR A 325 -4.34 11.28 5.46
CA TYR A 325 -5.67 11.15 4.87
C TYR A 325 -5.62 11.12 3.34
N MET A 326 -4.76 11.94 2.73
CA MET A 326 -4.53 11.91 1.29
C MET A 326 -3.93 10.57 0.82
N ASP A 327 -3.02 9.99 1.61
CA ASP A 327 -2.43 8.67 1.34
C ASP A 327 -3.47 7.54 1.23
N ILE A 328 -4.57 7.60 1.99
CA ILE A 328 -5.68 6.63 1.93
C ILE A 328 -6.78 7.04 0.94
N GLY A 329 -6.52 8.05 0.10
CA GLY A 329 -7.40 8.51 -0.96
C GLY A 329 -8.55 9.40 -0.49
N LEU A 330 -8.39 10.12 0.63
CA LEU A 330 -9.37 11.10 1.09
C LEU A 330 -8.99 12.53 0.68
N THR A 331 -10.03 13.33 0.47
CA THR A 331 -9.90 14.80 0.34
C THR A 331 -10.44 15.46 1.61
N ALA A 332 -9.98 16.68 1.88
CA ALA A 332 -10.38 17.45 3.07
C ALA A 332 -11.21 18.68 2.68
N ILE A 333 -12.20 18.99 3.51
CA ILE A 333 -13.04 20.18 3.40
C ILE A 333 -12.87 20.97 4.70
N LYS A 334 -12.64 22.28 4.60
CA LYS A 334 -12.53 23.14 5.79
C LYS A 334 -13.87 23.18 6.51
N LEU A 335 -13.89 22.68 7.74
CA LEU A 335 -15.10 22.65 8.59
C LEU A 335 -15.23 23.91 9.44
N GLY A 336 -14.12 24.39 10.01
CA GLY A 336 -14.10 25.52 10.95
C GLY A 336 -12.71 25.74 11.51
N GLU A 337 -12.63 26.52 12.59
CA GLU A 337 -11.40 26.84 13.30
C GLU A 337 -11.56 26.55 14.79
N GLU A 338 -10.49 26.06 15.41
CA GLU A 338 -10.45 25.79 16.85
C GLU A 338 -9.65 26.90 17.54
N ALA A 339 -10.29 27.59 18.49
CA ALA A 339 -9.63 28.62 19.27
C ALA A 339 -8.81 27.98 20.41
N ARG A 340 -7.48 28.10 20.33
CA ARG A 340 -6.57 27.69 21.41
C ARG A 340 -5.88 28.92 22.01
N VAL A 341 -6.04 29.11 23.31
CA VAL A 341 -5.37 30.19 24.05
C VAL A 341 -4.02 29.69 24.54
N ASP A 342 -2.95 30.42 24.24
CA ASP A 342 -1.62 30.13 24.77
C ASP A 342 -1.51 30.59 26.22
N LEU A 343 -1.71 29.66 27.16
CA LEU A 343 -1.68 29.93 28.60
C LEU A 343 -0.33 30.47 29.10
N ARG A 344 0.77 30.28 28.37
CA ARG A 344 2.09 30.82 28.76
C ARG A 344 2.23 32.30 28.43
N ARG A 345 1.44 32.79 27.47
CA ARG A 345 1.40 34.18 27.02
C ARG A 345 0.18 34.93 27.55
N PHE A 346 -0.85 34.18 27.95
CA PHE A 346 -2.05 34.74 28.54
C PHE A 346 -1.72 35.37 29.89
N ASP A 347 -2.00 36.65 30.01
CA ASP A 347 -1.86 37.43 31.24
C ASP A 347 -3.06 38.36 31.35
N ILE A 348 -3.87 38.15 32.40
CA ILE A 348 -5.09 38.92 32.66
C ILE A 348 -4.76 40.37 33.06
N ASP A 349 -3.57 40.63 33.60
CA ASP A 349 -3.13 41.95 34.05
C ASP A 349 -2.44 42.76 32.95
N ALA A 350 -2.22 42.15 31.78
CA ALA A 350 -1.65 42.83 30.63
C ALA A 350 -2.46 44.10 30.26
N LYS A 351 -1.75 45.19 29.99
CA LYS A 351 -2.34 46.53 29.73
C LYS A 351 -3.11 46.67 28.40
N GLY A 352 -3.39 45.57 27.71
CA GLY A 352 -4.15 45.53 26.46
C GLY A 352 -5.64 45.83 26.66
N LYS A 353 -6.26 46.47 25.66
CA LYS A 353 -7.71 46.75 25.64
C LYS A 353 -8.54 45.47 25.69
N GLU A 354 -8.09 44.41 25.02
CA GLU A 354 -8.74 43.09 24.97
C GLU A 354 -8.87 42.44 26.36
N MET A 355 -7.88 42.61 27.24
CA MET A 355 -7.90 42.05 28.60
C MET A 355 -8.73 42.89 29.58
N LYS A 356 -9.06 44.14 29.25
CA LYS A 356 -9.86 45.02 30.11
C LYS A 356 -11.24 44.43 30.37
N ASP A 357 -11.86 43.89 29.34
CA ASP A 357 -13.22 43.34 29.43
C ASP A 357 -13.21 42.04 30.25
N LEU A 358 -12.20 41.18 30.08
CA LEU A 358 -12.02 39.99 30.90
C LEU A 358 -11.79 40.32 32.39
N ARG A 359 -10.95 41.32 32.69
CA ARG A 359 -10.76 41.80 34.09
C ARG A 359 -12.05 42.32 34.70
N TYR A 360 -12.83 43.08 33.94
CA TYR A 360 -14.12 43.58 34.41
C TYR A 360 -15.07 42.43 34.72
N THR A 361 -15.18 41.44 33.83
CA THR A 361 -16.03 40.25 34.02
C THR A 361 -15.61 39.45 35.25
N TRP A 362 -14.30 39.24 35.45
CA TRP A 362 -13.76 38.56 36.63
C TRP A 362 -14.12 39.28 37.93
N ASN A 363 -13.85 40.60 38.01
CA ASN A 363 -14.14 41.41 39.19
C ASN A 363 -15.64 41.58 39.46
N ARG A 364 -16.47 41.52 38.43
CA ARG A 364 -17.92 41.50 38.58
C ARG A 364 -18.39 40.16 39.13
N GLY A 365 -17.94 39.05 38.54
CA GLY A 365 -18.27 37.71 39.03
C GLY A 365 -17.90 37.50 40.49
N GLY A 366 -16.73 37.99 40.92
CA GLY A 366 -16.32 37.95 42.32
C GLY A 366 -17.21 38.79 43.25
N ARG A 367 -17.70 39.96 42.80
CA ARG A 367 -18.66 40.77 43.57
C ARG A 367 -20.05 40.11 43.66
N ASP A 368 -20.41 39.34 42.64
CA ASP A 368 -21.67 38.60 42.56
C ASP A 368 -21.59 37.22 43.25
N GLY A 369 -20.43 36.83 43.80
CA GLY A 369 -20.24 35.61 44.58
C GLY A 369 -19.93 34.34 43.77
N LEU A 370 -19.50 34.46 42.51
CA LEU A 370 -19.05 33.34 41.70
C LEU A 370 -17.63 32.91 42.11
N SER A 371 -17.43 31.61 42.37
CA SER A 371 -16.17 31.01 42.82
C SER A 371 -15.68 29.91 41.89
#